data_AF-A0A803L8E5-F1
#
_entry.id   AF-A0A803L8E5-F1
#
_cell.length_a   1.000
_cell.length_b   1.000
_cell.length_c   1.000
_cell.angle_alpha   90.00
_cell.angle_beta   90.00
_cell.angle_gamma   90.00
#
_symmetry.space_group_name_H-M   'P 1'
#
loop_
_entity.id
_entity.type
_entity.pdbx_description
1 polymer ?
#
loop_
_entity_poly.entity_id
_entity_poly.type
_entity_poly.pdbx_seq_one_letter_code
_entity_poly.pdbx_strand_id
1 'polypeptide(L)' 'MQVGEMGELSEIFQWKGEVERGLPNWKEEEKVHLGEELSDVLLYLIQLSDSCGIDLGQVALRKLQLNAVKYPVNK' A
#
# COMPACT_ATOMS: atom_id res chain seq x y z
N MET A 1 -0.80 -0.54 16.93
CA MET A 1 -0.99 -0.99 15.54
C MET A 1 -2.37 -1.61 15.51
N GLN A 2 -3.29 -1.08 14.71
CA GLN A 2 -4.43 -1.88 14.29
C GLN A 2 -3.82 -2.86 13.29
N VAL A 3 -3.22 -3.95 13.81
CA VAL A 3 -2.54 -4.98 13.00
C VAL A 3 -3.54 -5.63 12.02
N GLY A 4 -4.85 -5.50 12.34
CA GLY A 4 -5.99 -5.98 11.57
C GLY A 4 -5.98 -5.52 10.11
N GLU A 5 -5.90 -4.22 9.83
CA GLU A 5 -6.03 -3.69 8.46
C GLU A 5 -4.99 -4.25 7.47
N MET A 6 -3.75 -4.45 7.93
CA MET A 6 -2.72 -5.11 7.12
C MET A 6 -3.00 -6.60 6.94
N GLY A 7 -3.64 -7.23 7.92
CA GLY A 7 -4.15 -8.60 7.83
C GLY A 7 -5.31 -8.73 6.84
N GLU A 8 -6.31 -7.85 6.94
CA GLU A 8 -7.49 -7.80 6.06
C GLU A 8 -7.09 -7.55 4.60
N LEU A 9 -6.20 -6.57 4.37
CA LEU A 9 -5.60 -6.38 3.05
C LEU A 9 -4.83 -7.62 2.58
N SER A 10 -4.09 -8.30 3.47
CA SER A 10 -3.37 -9.53 3.11
C SER A 10 -4.32 -10.70 2.77
N GLU A 11 -5.46 -10.80 3.45
CA GLU A 11 -6.49 -11.82 3.22
C GLU A 11 -7.10 -11.71 1.81
N ILE A 12 -7.30 -10.48 1.31
CA ILE A 12 -7.75 -10.23 -0.07
C ILE A 12 -6.85 -10.91 -1.10
N PHE A 13 -5.53 -10.91 -0.86
CA PHE A 13 -4.54 -11.49 -1.78
C PHE A 13 -4.17 -12.93 -1.47
N GLN A 14 -4.47 -13.44 -0.26
CA GLN A 14 -4.03 -14.75 0.23
C GLN A 14 -4.39 -15.91 -0.72
N TRP A 15 -5.52 -15.80 -1.42
CA TRP A 15 -6.03 -16.85 -2.31
C TRP A 15 -6.00 -16.47 -3.79
N LYS A 16 -5.48 -15.28 -4.15
CA LYS A 16 -5.54 -14.73 -5.50
C LYS A 16 -4.31 -15.02 -6.37
N GLY A 17 -3.28 -15.69 -5.83
CA GLY A 17 -2.07 -16.05 -6.59
C GLY A 17 -1.36 -14.84 -7.18
N GLU A 18 -0.78 -14.97 -8.39
CA GLU A 18 -0.25 -13.82 -9.12
C GLU A 18 -1.41 -12.94 -9.62
N VAL A 19 -1.43 -11.69 -9.15
CA VAL A 19 -2.47 -10.73 -9.53
C VAL A 19 -1.98 -9.84 -10.66
N GLU A 20 -2.66 -9.91 -11.80
CA GLU A 20 -2.37 -9.08 -12.96
C GLU A 20 -2.67 -7.60 -12.71
N ARG A 21 -1.86 -6.73 -13.32
CA ARG A 21 -2.09 -5.29 -13.29
C ARG A 21 -3.47 -4.96 -13.86
N GLY A 22 -4.23 -4.14 -13.14
CA GLY A 22 -5.57 -3.72 -13.56
C GLY A 22 -6.69 -4.69 -13.18
N LEU A 23 -6.36 -5.80 -12.52
CA LEU A 23 -7.34 -6.73 -11.92
C LEU A 23 -8.43 -7.18 -12.92
N PRO A 24 -8.08 -7.66 -14.14
CA PRO A 24 -9.06 -7.95 -15.19
C PRO A 24 -10.05 -9.05 -14.80
N ASN A 25 -9.64 -9.98 -13.93
CA ASN A 25 -10.45 -11.11 -13.48
C ASN A 25 -11.21 -10.85 -12.18
N TRP A 26 -11.24 -9.59 -11.72
CA TRP A 26 -11.91 -9.20 -10.47
C TRP A 26 -13.24 -8.54 -10.76
N LYS A 27 -14.25 -8.86 -9.95
CA LYS A 27 -15.54 -8.18 -9.96
C LYS A 27 -15.37 -6.76 -9.43
N GLU A 28 -16.26 -5.87 -9.84
CA GLU A 28 -16.23 -4.47 -9.37
C GLU A 28 -16.36 -4.36 -7.85
N GLU A 29 -17.20 -5.19 -7.22
CA GLU A 29 -17.33 -5.28 -5.76
C GLU A 29 -16.00 -5.64 -5.07
N GLU A 30 -15.21 -6.54 -5.65
CA GLU A 30 -13.90 -6.93 -5.11
C GLU A 30 -12.88 -5.79 -5.24
N LYS A 31 -12.96 -4.99 -6.31
CA LYS A 31 -12.10 -3.81 -6.51
C LYS A 31 -12.46 -2.67 -5.57
N VAL A 32 -13.76 -2.47 -5.31
CA VAL A 32 -14.24 -1.49 -4.33
C VAL A 32 -13.73 -1.85 -2.95
N HIS A 33 -13.93 -3.11 -2.52
CA HIS A 33 -13.47 -3.58 -1.22
C HIS A 33 -11.93 -3.46 -1.07
N LEU A 34 -11.16 -3.85 -2.10
CA LEU A 34 -9.71 -3.62 -2.11
C LEU A 34 -9.35 -2.13 -1.94
N GLY A 35 -10.12 -1.24 -2.56
CA GLY A 35 -9.92 0.20 -2.43
C GLY A 35 -10.18 0.72 -1.02
N GLU A 36 -11.17 0.16 -0.31
CA GLU A 36 -11.47 0.46 1.10
C GLU A 36 -10.30 0.04 2.00
N GLU A 37 -9.85 -1.22 1.92
CA GLU A 37 -8.72 -1.72 2.71
C GLU A 37 -7.42 -0.95 2.45
N LEU A 38 -7.14 -0.60 1.20
CA LEU A 38 -5.99 0.25 0.84
C LEU A 38 -6.10 1.64 1.47
N SER A 39 -7.32 2.17 1.56
CA SER A 39 -7.57 3.49 2.16
C SER A 39 -7.40 3.45 3.67
N ASP A 40 -7.86 2.40 4.34
CA ASP A 40 -7.70 2.24 5.79
C ASP A 40 -6.24 2.12 6.19
N VAL A 41 -5.45 1.35 5.43
CA VAL A 41 -3.99 1.30 5.59
C VAL A 41 -3.34 2.67 5.41
N LEU A 42 -3.73 3.43 4.38
CA LEU A 42 -3.19 4.76 4.11
C LEU A 42 -3.52 5.75 5.25
N LEU A 43 -4.78 5.79 5.66
CA LEU A 43 -5.25 6.68 6.73
C LEU A 43 -4.57 6.37 8.06
N TYR A 44 -4.38 5.08 8.37
CA TYR A 44 -3.61 4.66 9.53
C TYR A 44 -2.17 5.17 9.48
N LEU A 45 -1.48 5.03 8.34
CA LEU A 45 -0.10 5.52 8.18
C LEU A 45 -0.01 7.04 8.36
N ILE A 46 -0.98 7.80 7.83
CA ILE A 46 -1.05 9.25 8.02
C ILE A 46 -1.18 9.58 9.50
N GLN A 47 -2.15 8.99 10.20
CA GLN A 47 -2.38 9.23 11.63
C GLN A 47 -1.19 8.82 12.50
N LEU A 48 -0.56 7.69 12.17
CA LEU A 48 0.65 7.22 12.85
C LEU A 48 1.81 8.19 12.64
N SER A 49 1.98 8.69 11.42
CA SER A 49 3.05 9.64 11.10
C SER A 49 2.91 10.95 11.87
N ASP A 50 1.68 11.48 11.97
CA ASP A 50 1.36 12.66 12.78
C ASP A 50 1.67 12.40 14.26
N SER A 51 1.23 11.26 14.79
CA SER A 51 1.49 10.86 16.19
C SER A 51 2.99 10.70 16.49
N CYS A 52 3.80 10.32 15.50
CA CYS A 52 5.25 10.19 15.62
C CYS A 52 6.01 11.50 15.30
N GLY A 53 5.33 12.56 14.87
CA GLY A 53 5.97 13.80 14.41
C GLY A 53 6.81 13.61 13.14
N ILE A 54 6.43 12.67 12.28
CA ILE A 54 7.12 12.34 11.04
C ILE A 54 6.35 12.94 9.86
N ASP A 55 7.02 13.78 9.07
CA ASP A 55 6.50 14.19 7.76
C ASP A 55 6.61 13.00 6.78
N LEU A 56 5.51 12.24 6.68
CA LEU A 56 5.43 11.05 5.83
C LEU A 56 5.70 11.38 4.36
N GLY A 57 5.26 12.55 3.89
CA GLY A 57 5.47 12.99 2.51
C GLY A 57 6.95 13.18 2.20
N GLN A 58 7.68 13.90 3.07
CA GLN A 58 9.13 14.07 2.90
C GLN A 58 9.90 12.75 3.00
N VAL A 59 9.54 11.88 3.94
CA VAL A 59 10.20 10.57 4.08
C VAL A 59 9.93 9.69 2.85
N ALA A 60 8.73 9.72 2.29
CA ALA A 60 8.40 9.01 1.05
C ALA A 60 9.23 9.53 -0.14
N LEU A 61 9.36 10.85 -0.30
CA LEU A 61 10.20 11.45 -1.35
C LEU A 61 11.66 11.05 -1.22
N ARG A 62 12.23 11.09 -0.01
CA ARG A 62 13.59 10.61 0.25
C ARG A 62 13.73 9.12 -0.11
N LYS A 63 12.72 8.30 0.20
CA LYS A 63 12.73 6.88 -0.13
C LYS A 63 12.72 6.63 -1.64
N LEU A 64 11.97 7.41 -2.41
CA LEU A 64 11.98 7.34 -3.88
C LEU A 64 13.36 7.65 -4.46
N GLN A 65 14.03 8.68 -3.96
CA GLN A 65 15.41 9.03 -4.37
C GLN A 65 16.40 7.88 -4.09
N LEU A 66 16.33 7.29 -2.90
CA LEU A 66 17.15 6.13 -2.53
C LEU A 66 16.86 4.92 -3.41
N ASN A 67 15.59 4.67 -3.74
CA ASN A 67 15.20 3.57 -4.62
C ASN A 67 15.73 3.77 -6.06
N ALA A 68 15.75 5.00 -6.58
CA ALA A 68 16.32 5.29 -7.90
C ALA A 68 17.84 4.99 -7.96
N VAL A 69 18.56 5.21 -6.87
CA VAL A 69 19.98 4.83 -6.76
C VAL A 69 20.13 3.30 -6.66
N LYS A 70 19.25 2.65 -5.90
CA LYS A 70 19.31 1.18 -5.68
C LYS A 70 18.90 0.38 -6.93
N TYR A 71 17.91 0.87 -7.68
CA TYR A 71 17.34 0.24 -8.87
C TYR A 71 17.40 1.21 -10.06
N PRO A 72 18.58 1.40 -10.66
CA PRO A 72 18.74 2.29 -11.81
C PRO A 72 17.99 1.73 -13.02
N VAL A 73 17.30 2.60 -13.76
CA VAL A 73 16.49 2.25 -14.93
C VAL A 73 17.34 1.71 -16.10
N ASN A 74 18.64 2.01 -16.11
CA ASN A 74 19.59 1.61 -17.15
C ASN A 74 20.52 0.45 -16.73
N LYS A 75 20.04 -0.47 -15.89
CA LYS A 75 20.67 -1.78 -15.70
C LYS A 75 19.84 -2.87 -16.34
#